data_AF-A0A8S9DYC6-F1
#
_entry.id   AF-A0A8S9DYC6-F1
#
_cell.length_a   1.000
_cell.length_b   1.000
_cell.length_c   1.000
_cell.angle_alpha   90.00
_cell.angle_beta   90.00
_cell.angle_gamma   90.00
#
_symmetry.space_group_name_H-M   'P 1'
#
loop_
_entity.id
_entity.type
_entity.pdbx_description
1 polymer ?
#
loop_
_entity_poly.entity_id
_entity_poly.type
_entity_poly.pdbx_seq_one_letter_code
_entity_poly.pdbx_strand_id
1 'polypeptide(L)'
;AQLRSPAVRDHWRAVQAIEDHDLVYQGRKPRIARLADGADARSWYARSRSRVALGLVLTAAGIPHLFMGQEFLEDKPWHDDPESADRIGWSGLDTDRHMSDFLRYTRELIALRRSLPALTASGIHIFHVHNANRVLAFHRWVPDVGEDVVIVASLAETTWHDYTLGFPGAGDWREVFNADVYDHWVNPWVTGNGSGVHADGAPLHGLPASARITIPANGIVVFAR
;
A
#
# COMPACT_ATOMS: atom_id res chain seq x y z
N ALA A 1 13.18 22.35 17.82
CA ALA A 1 12.64 23.56 17.17
C ALA A 1 12.25 23.20 15.74
N GLN A 2 10.97 23.27 15.39
CA GLN A 2 10.49 22.95 14.03
C GLN A 2 10.80 24.13 13.11
N LEU A 3 11.69 23.93 12.14
CA LEU A 3 11.87 24.85 11.02
C LEU A 3 10.61 24.77 10.15
N ARG A 4 9.72 25.75 10.26
CA ARG A 4 8.50 25.86 9.44
C ARG A 4 8.80 26.78 8.27
N SER A 5 8.65 26.29 7.04
CA SER A 5 8.57 27.13 5.84
C SER A 5 7.09 27.45 5.56
N PRO A 6 6.66 28.72 5.67
CA PRO A 6 5.27 29.12 5.44
C PRO A 6 4.76 28.84 4.02
N ALA A 7 5.67 28.66 3.06
CA ALA A 7 5.35 28.50 1.64
C ALA A 7 4.97 27.06 1.24
N VAL A 8 5.19 26.07 2.12
CA VAL A 8 5.00 24.66 1.81
C VAL A 8 3.68 24.19 2.42
N ARG A 9 2.69 23.81 1.57
CA ARG A 9 1.42 23.23 2.03
C ARG A 9 1.69 21.98 2.87
N ASP A 10 0.88 21.70 3.89
CA ASP A 10 1.19 20.68 4.91
C ASP A 10 1.49 19.27 4.35
N HIS A 11 0.90 18.90 3.21
CA HIS A 11 1.16 17.61 2.54
C HIS A 11 2.54 17.50 1.87
N TRP A 12 3.28 18.59 1.71
CA TRP A 12 4.67 18.60 1.23
C TRP A 12 5.68 18.62 2.38
N ARG A 13 5.22 18.54 3.64
CA ARG A 13 6.07 18.60 4.83
C ARG A 13 6.46 17.24 5.39
N ALA A 14 5.88 16.16 4.87
CA ALA A 14 6.20 14.79 5.26
C ALA A 14 6.61 13.99 4.02
N VAL A 15 7.85 13.53 4.01
CA VAL A 15 8.32 12.49 3.10
C VAL A 15 8.11 11.17 3.80
N GLN A 16 7.36 10.27 3.16
CA GLN A 16 7.12 8.94 3.69
C GLN A 16 8.06 7.95 3.03
N ALA A 17 8.88 7.29 3.83
CA ALA A 17 9.82 6.28 3.38
C ALA A 17 9.76 5.08 4.33
N ILE A 18 9.92 3.88 3.77
CA ILE A 18 10.11 2.63 4.53
C ILE A 18 11.49 2.04 4.31
N GLU A 19 12.16 2.42 3.22
CA GLU A 19 13.57 2.15 2.95
C GLU A 19 14.24 3.45 2.49
N ASP A 20 15.52 3.58 2.81
CA ASP A 20 16.44 4.55 2.23
C ASP A 20 17.85 3.95 2.20
N HIS A 21 18.72 4.59 1.44
CA HIS A 21 20.11 4.15 1.24
C HIS A 21 20.88 3.99 2.55
N ASP A 22 20.61 4.82 3.56
CA ASP A 22 21.25 4.72 4.86
C ASP A 22 20.72 3.53 5.66
N LEU A 23 19.42 3.23 5.59
CA LEU A 23 18.82 2.13 6.34
C LEU A 23 19.23 0.77 5.80
N VAL A 24 19.25 0.59 4.48
CA VAL A 24 19.48 -0.71 3.83
C VAL A 24 20.92 -0.92 3.38
N TYR A 25 21.84 -0.02 3.73
CA TYR A 25 23.28 -0.20 3.49
C TYR A 25 23.77 -1.53 4.10
N GLN A 26 24.75 -2.16 3.44
CA GLN A 26 25.37 -3.40 3.90
C GLN A 26 25.76 -3.34 5.39
N GLY A 27 25.34 -4.34 6.16
CA GLY A 27 25.60 -4.40 7.60
C GLY A 27 24.66 -3.56 8.47
N ARG A 28 23.64 -2.91 7.89
CA ARG A 28 22.60 -2.18 8.62
C ARG A 28 21.29 -2.98 8.68
N LYS A 29 20.15 -2.40 8.29
CA LYS A 29 18.85 -3.08 8.37
C LYS A 29 18.58 -3.90 7.11
N PRO A 30 17.87 -5.03 7.22
CA PRO A 30 17.39 -5.75 6.05
C PRO A 30 16.35 -4.91 5.29
N ARG A 31 16.26 -5.12 3.97
CA ARG A 31 15.13 -4.65 3.16
C ARG A 31 13.83 -5.30 3.61
N ILE A 32 12.69 -4.72 3.27
CA ILE A 32 11.37 -5.13 3.78
C ILE A 32 11.07 -6.60 3.50
N ALA A 33 11.42 -7.11 2.31
CA ALA A 33 11.22 -8.51 1.97
C ALA A 33 11.92 -9.46 2.96
N ARG A 34 13.20 -9.19 3.26
CA ARG A 34 13.99 -9.96 4.22
C ARG A 34 13.63 -9.67 5.68
N LEU A 35 13.18 -8.45 5.99
CA LEU A 35 12.67 -8.10 7.32
C LEU A 35 11.40 -8.87 7.64
N ALA A 36 10.52 -9.02 6.66
CA ALA A 36 9.26 -9.76 6.80
C ALA A 36 9.51 -11.26 6.98
N ASP A 37 10.42 -11.84 6.20
CA ASP A 37 10.84 -13.23 6.35
C ASP A 37 12.35 -13.36 6.16
N GLY A 38 13.05 -13.61 7.27
CA GLY A 38 14.51 -13.71 7.28
C GLY A 38 15.03 -14.99 6.63
N ALA A 39 14.20 -16.03 6.52
CA ALA A 39 14.58 -17.33 5.96
C ALA A 39 14.28 -17.39 4.45
N ASP A 40 13.16 -16.81 4.03
CA ASP A 40 12.74 -16.78 2.63
C ASP A 40 12.12 -15.42 2.28
N ALA A 41 12.94 -14.50 1.76
CA ALA A 41 12.48 -13.17 1.31
C ALA A 41 11.56 -13.22 0.08
N ARG A 42 11.33 -14.41 -0.49
CA ARG A 42 10.34 -14.66 -1.53
C ARG A 42 9.14 -15.43 -1.01
N SER A 43 9.01 -15.72 0.28
CA SER A 43 7.83 -16.39 0.83
C SER A 43 6.57 -15.56 0.58
N TRP A 44 5.41 -16.21 0.56
CA TRP A 44 4.12 -15.49 0.43
C TRP A 44 4.00 -14.39 1.49
N TYR A 45 4.47 -14.65 2.72
CA TYR A 45 4.44 -13.67 3.80
C TYR A 45 5.32 -12.46 3.47
N ALA A 46 6.56 -12.65 3.01
CA ALA A 46 7.44 -11.56 2.61
C ALA A 46 6.88 -10.72 1.45
N ARG A 47 6.38 -11.39 0.41
CA ARG A 47 5.80 -10.72 -0.78
C ARG A 47 4.57 -9.89 -0.40
N SER A 48 3.63 -10.50 0.33
CA SER A 48 2.39 -9.84 0.74
C SER A 48 2.63 -8.67 1.70
N ARG A 49 3.49 -8.83 2.70
CA ARG A 49 3.91 -7.74 3.59
C ARG A 49 4.55 -6.57 2.86
N SER A 50 5.43 -6.86 1.89
CA SER A 50 6.08 -5.85 1.06
C SER A 50 5.05 -5.06 0.24
N ARG A 51 4.03 -5.74 -0.31
CA ARG A 51 2.92 -5.07 -1.01
C ARG A 51 2.15 -4.17 -0.05
N VAL A 52 1.77 -4.63 1.14
CA VAL A 52 1.05 -3.76 2.11
C VAL A 52 1.88 -2.54 2.49
N ALA A 53 3.18 -2.72 2.77
CA ALA A 53 4.05 -1.62 3.18
C ALA A 53 4.18 -0.56 2.07
N LEU A 54 4.45 -0.96 0.83
CA LEU A 54 4.49 -0.06 -0.31
C LEU A 54 3.12 0.56 -0.62
N GLY A 55 2.06 -0.24 -0.47
CA GLY A 55 0.66 0.15 -0.54
C GLY A 55 0.36 1.37 0.34
N LEU A 56 0.72 1.27 1.61
CA LEU A 56 0.52 2.35 2.59
C LEU A 56 1.31 3.61 2.22
N VAL A 57 2.59 3.47 1.83
CA VAL A 57 3.43 4.62 1.40
C VAL A 57 2.81 5.36 0.22
N LEU A 58 2.36 4.64 -0.80
CA LEU A 58 1.82 5.26 -2.02
C LEU A 58 0.38 5.75 -1.88
N THR A 59 -0.36 5.30 -0.87
CA THR A 59 -1.77 5.70 -0.67
C THR A 59 -2.00 6.65 0.50
N ALA A 60 -1.02 6.86 1.37
CA ALA A 60 -1.11 7.83 2.46
C ALA A 60 -0.83 9.28 2.01
N ALA A 61 -1.15 10.23 2.89
CA ALA A 61 -0.98 11.66 2.65
C ALA A 61 0.47 12.10 2.86
N GLY A 62 1.07 12.72 1.85
CA GLY A 62 2.48 13.08 1.86
C GLY A 62 3.15 12.83 0.52
N ILE A 63 4.46 13.04 0.47
CA ILE A 63 5.29 12.70 -0.69
C ILE A 63 5.90 11.30 -0.45
N PRO A 64 5.58 10.29 -1.27
CA PRO A 64 6.20 8.98 -1.16
C PRO A 64 7.65 9.05 -1.64
N HIS A 65 8.55 8.43 -0.89
CA HIS A 65 9.93 8.19 -1.29
C HIS A 65 10.16 6.68 -1.39
N LEU A 66 10.65 6.24 -2.54
CA LEU A 66 11.02 4.86 -2.81
C LEU A 66 12.52 4.81 -3.05
N PHE A 67 13.19 3.89 -2.37
CA PHE A 67 14.60 3.63 -2.63
C PHE A 67 14.76 2.56 -3.71
N MET A 68 15.79 2.68 -4.54
CA MET A 68 16.00 1.74 -5.65
C MET A 68 16.07 0.29 -5.17
N GLY A 69 15.43 -0.61 -5.91
CA GLY A 69 15.22 -2.00 -5.55
C GLY A 69 13.90 -2.25 -4.81
N GLN A 70 13.39 -1.27 -4.08
CA GLN A 70 12.13 -1.42 -3.33
C GLN A 70 10.95 -1.63 -4.28
N GLU A 71 11.00 -1.05 -5.48
CA GLU A 71 9.94 -1.12 -6.49
C GLU A 71 9.74 -2.51 -7.09
N PHE A 72 10.72 -3.42 -6.94
CA PHE A 72 10.68 -4.76 -7.53
C PHE A 72 11.06 -5.88 -6.55
N LEU A 73 10.89 -5.65 -5.24
CA LEU A 73 11.13 -6.66 -4.20
C LEU A 73 12.61 -7.09 -4.08
N GLU A 74 13.55 -6.15 -4.22
CA GLU A 74 14.95 -6.41 -3.85
C GLU A 74 15.03 -6.80 -2.36
N ASP A 75 15.84 -7.81 -2.05
CA ASP A 75 16.03 -8.32 -0.69
C ASP A 75 17.47 -8.25 -0.22
N LYS A 76 18.43 -8.05 -1.13
CA LYS A 76 19.82 -7.87 -0.78
C LYS A 76 20.04 -6.51 -0.11
N PRO A 77 21.00 -6.41 0.83
CA PRO A 77 21.50 -5.11 1.26
C PRO A 77 21.98 -4.28 0.07
N TRP A 78 22.06 -2.97 0.26
CA TRP A 78 22.60 -2.04 -0.73
C TRP A 78 24.08 -1.74 -0.46
N HIS A 79 24.85 -1.58 -1.53
CA HIS A 79 26.21 -1.06 -1.49
C HIS A 79 26.44 -0.10 -2.68
N ASP A 80 27.26 0.93 -2.48
CA ASP A 80 27.58 1.96 -3.48
C ASP A 80 28.84 1.65 -4.31
N ASP A 81 29.78 0.87 -3.77
CA ASP A 81 30.92 0.30 -4.53
C ASP A 81 30.44 -0.49 -5.76
N PRO A 82 30.81 -0.04 -6.98
CA PRO A 82 30.51 -0.73 -8.23
C PRO A 82 31.10 -2.13 -8.35
N GLU A 83 32.06 -2.54 -7.53
CA GLU A 83 32.62 -3.90 -7.56
C GLU A 83 31.95 -4.85 -6.56
N SER A 84 31.13 -4.33 -5.65
CA SER A 84 30.43 -5.13 -4.64
C SER A 84 29.47 -6.17 -5.26
N ALA A 85 29.29 -7.29 -4.56
CA ALA A 85 28.25 -8.29 -4.88
C ALA A 85 26.83 -7.81 -4.51
N ASP A 86 26.73 -6.79 -3.65
CA ASP A 86 25.49 -6.19 -3.13
C ASP A 86 24.98 -5.03 -4.03
N ARG A 87 25.33 -5.07 -5.31
CA ARG A 87 24.72 -4.24 -6.35
C ARG A 87 23.24 -4.62 -6.55
N ILE A 88 22.46 -3.67 -7.05
CA ILE A 88 21.07 -3.90 -7.43
C ILE A 88 20.94 -5.08 -8.40
N GLY A 89 20.07 -6.03 -8.07
CA GLY A 89 19.87 -7.29 -8.77
C GLY A 89 18.95 -7.17 -9.98
N TRP A 90 19.29 -6.33 -10.96
CA TRP A 90 18.45 -6.10 -12.15
C TRP A 90 18.08 -7.38 -12.91
N SER A 91 18.99 -8.36 -13.00
CA SER A 91 18.74 -9.64 -13.66
C SER A 91 17.56 -10.41 -13.04
N GLY A 92 17.23 -10.13 -11.77
CA GLY A 92 16.08 -10.72 -11.10
C GLY A 92 14.76 -10.37 -11.77
N LEU A 93 14.66 -9.24 -12.48
CA LEU A 93 13.45 -8.91 -13.24
C LEU A 93 13.17 -9.88 -14.40
N ASP A 94 14.22 -10.52 -14.93
CA ASP A 94 14.10 -11.50 -16.01
C ASP A 94 14.00 -12.94 -15.49
N THR A 95 14.61 -13.23 -14.32
CA THR A 95 14.73 -14.60 -13.80
C THR A 95 13.82 -14.92 -12.61
N ASP A 96 13.31 -13.92 -11.90
CA ASP A 96 12.44 -14.06 -10.74
C ASP A 96 11.07 -13.44 -11.02
N ARG A 97 10.08 -14.31 -11.18
CA ARG A 97 8.68 -13.90 -11.41
C ARG A 97 8.14 -13.02 -10.28
N HIS A 98 8.56 -13.23 -9.03
CA HIS A 98 8.08 -12.42 -7.92
C HIS A 98 8.54 -10.98 -8.01
N MET A 99 9.77 -10.75 -8.50
CA MET A 99 10.29 -9.40 -8.69
C MET A 99 9.58 -8.67 -9.82
N SER A 100 9.31 -9.35 -10.95
CA SER A 100 8.58 -8.75 -12.07
C SER A 100 7.10 -8.52 -11.76
N ASP A 101 6.43 -9.43 -11.05
CA ASP A 101 5.07 -9.25 -10.55
C ASP A 101 4.99 -8.06 -9.56
N PHE A 102 5.99 -7.90 -8.69
CA PHE A 102 6.06 -6.79 -7.75
C PHE A 102 6.35 -5.46 -8.45
N LEU A 103 7.22 -5.44 -9.47
CA LEU A 103 7.42 -4.26 -10.31
C LEU A 103 6.11 -3.82 -10.97
N ARG A 104 5.32 -4.78 -11.43
CA ARG A 104 4.00 -4.51 -11.98
C ARG A 104 3.04 -3.90 -10.95
N TYR A 105 2.97 -4.49 -9.76
CA TYR A 105 2.24 -3.95 -8.61
C TYR A 105 2.60 -2.48 -8.36
N THR A 106 3.90 -2.18 -8.30
CA THR A 106 4.39 -0.82 -8.06
C THR A 106 3.99 0.14 -9.17
N ARG A 107 4.13 -0.26 -10.44
CA ARG A 107 3.77 0.57 -11.59
C ARG A 107 2.29 0.91 -11.62
N GLU A 108 1.42 -0.08 -11.39
CA GLU A 108 -0.03 0.12 -11.40
C GLU A 108 -0.49 0.93 -10.20
N LEU A 109 0.12 0.76 -9.02
CA LEU A 109 -0.18 1.57 -7.85
C LEU A 109 0.28 3.04 -8.00
N ILE A 110 1.44 3.29 -8.62
CA ILE A 110 1.88 4.65 -8.97
C ILE A 110 0.92 5.26 -9.99
N ALA A 111 0.47 4.49 -10.98
CA ALA A 111 -0.52 4.97 -11.96
C ALA A 111 -1.84 5.34 -11.26
N LEU A 112 -2.34 4.50 -10.35
CA LEU A 112 -3.53 4.77 -9.54
C LEU A 112 -3.40 6.05 -8.72
N ARG A 113 -2.27 6.23 -8.01
CA ARG A 113 -1.99 7.45 -7.25
C ARG A 113 -2.06 8.70 -8.12
N ARG A 114 -1.57 8.61 -9.37
CA ARG A 114 -1.57 9.73 -10.32
C ARG A 114 -2.93 9.96 -10.97
N SER A 115 -3.77 8.93 -11.08
CA SER A 115 -5.10 9.04 -11.70
C SER A 115 -6.19 9.48 -10.72
N LEU A 116 -6.02 9.25 -9.42
CA LEU A 116 -6.99 9.65 -8.39
C LEU A 116 -6.49 10.90 -7.65
N PRO A 117 -7.06 12.10 -7.90
CA PRO A 117 -6.59 13.35 -7.29
C PRO A 117 -6.49 13.30 -5.76
N ALA A 118 -7.43 12.62 -5.10
CA ALA A 118 -7.46 12.45 -3.65
C ALA A 118 -6.21 11.79 -3.07
N LEU A 119 -5.56 10.87 -3.79
CA LEU A 119 -4.34 10.23 -3.32
C LEU A 119 -3.14 11.19 -3.27
N THR A 120 -3.20 12.30 -4.02
CA THR A 120 -2.19 13.39 -4.00
C THR A 120 -2.62 14.61 -3.18
N ALA A 121 -3.89 14.71 -2.80
CA ALA A 121 -4.43 15.81 -2.02
C ALA A 121 -4.12 15.69 -0.52
N SER A 122 -4.44 16.73 0.27
CA SER A 122 -4.18 16.73 1.72
C SER A 122 -5.25 16.07 2.57
N GLY A 123 -6.45 15.80 2.04
CA GLY A 123 -7.54 15.19 2.79
C GLY A 123 -7.15 13.80 3.26
N ILE A 124 -7.15 13.57 4.58
CA ILE A 124 -6.96 12.26 5.19
C ILE A 124 -7.77 12.15 6.47
N HIS A 125 -8.44 11.02 6.66
CA HIS A 125 -9.14 10.67 7.90
C HIS A 125 -8.94 9.18 8.16
N ILE A 126 -8.13 8.85 9.17
CA ILE A 126 -7.97 7.48 9.66
C ILE A 126 -9.16 7.21 10.57
N PHE A 127 -10.17 6.51 10.06
CA PHE A 127 -11.43 6.29 10.76
C PHE A 127 -11.52 4.91 11.40
N HIS A 128 -10.62 3.98 11.06
CA HIS A 128 -10.63 2.64 11.61
C HIS A 128 -9.22 2.10 11.85
N VAL A 129 -8.92 1.80 13.12
CA VAL A 129 -7.70 1.12 13.54
C VAL A 129 -8.11 0.00 14.49
N HIS A 130 -8.06 -1.24 14.01
CA HIS A 130 -8.49 -2.39 14.78
C HIS A 130 -7.32 -3.36 15.00
N ASN A 131 -6.62 -3.20 16.13
CA ASN A 131 -5.40 -3.95 16.44
C ASN A 131 -5.60 -5.47 16.46
N ALA A 132 -6.69 -5.98 17.06
CA ALA A 132 -6.93 -7.42 17.17
C ALA A 132 -7.09 -8.08 15.79
N ASN A 133 -7.96 -7.52 14.94
CA ASN A 133 -8.17 -7.96 13.56
C ASN A 133 -7.02 -7.57 12.62
N ARG A 134 -6.07 -6.73 13.08
CA ARG A 134 -4.96 -6.19 12.31
C ARG A 134 -5.43 -5.44 11.05
N VAL A 135 -6.50 -4.65 11.15
CA VAL A 135 -7.09 -3.88 10.04
C VAL A 135 -6.90 -2.38 10.27
N LEU A 136 -6.49 -1.67 9.22
CA LEU A 136 -6.39 -0.22 9.13
C LEU A 136 -7.23 0.27 7.96
N ALA A 137 -8.08 1.27 8.15
CA ALA A 137 -8.75 1.94 7.05
C ALA A 137 -8.72 3.46 7.20
N PHE A 138 -8.56 4.13 6.07
CA PHE A 138 -8.53 5.59 6.01
C PHE A 138 -9.16 6.10 4.72
N HIS A 139 -9.72 7.29 4.83
CA HIS A 139 -10.36 8.02 3.76
C HIS A 139 -9.42 9.12 3.24
N ARG A 140 -9.32 9.28 1.92
CA ARG A 140 -8.62 10.37 1.22
C ARG A 140 -9.60 11.12 0.33
N TRP A 141 -9.49 12.43 0.27
CA TRP A 141 -10.33 13.28 -0.59
C TRP A 141 -9.58 14.56 -1.00
N VAL A 142 -10.10 15.24 -2.02
CA VAL A 142 -9.72 16.60 -2.38
C VAL A 142 -10.56 17.57 -1.53
N PRO A 143 -9.95 18.40 -0.66
CA PRO A 143 -10.68 19.38 0.15
C PRO A 143 -11.59 20.25 -0.71
N ASP A 144 -12.81 20.49 -0.23
CA ASP A 144 -13.85 21.31 -0.87
C ASP A 144 -14.37 20.80 -2.24
N VAL A 145 -13.84 19.69 -2.76
CA VAL A 145 -14.19 19.11 -4.07
C VAL A 145 -14.83 17.73 -3.93
N GLY A 146 -14.35 16.87 -3.02
CA GLY A 146 -14.76 15.47 -2.93
C GLY A 146 -13.71 14.54 -3.55
N GLU A 147 -14.10 13.69 -4.50
CA GLU A 147 -13.23 12.63 -5.08
C GLU A 147 -12.83 11.59 -4.04
N ASP A 148 -13.80 11.09 -3.28
CA ASP A 148 -13.57 10.24 -2.13
C ASP A 148 -12.92 8.89 -2.50
N VAL A 149 -11.85 8.53 -1.79
CA VAL A 149 -11.13 7.26 -1.93
C VAL A 149 -10.99 6.62 -0.56
N VAL A 150 -11.48 5.39 -0.40
CA VAL A 150 -11.35 4.59 0.81
C VAL A 150 -10.26 3.54 0.62
N ILE A 151 -9.30 3.52 1.53
CA ILE A 151 -8.19 2.56 1.53
C ILE A 151 -8.34 1.65 2.74
N VAL A 152 -8.26 0.35 2.51
CA VAL A 152 -8.30 -0.66 3.58
C VAL A 152 -7.08 -1.56 3.45
N ALA A 153 -6.29 -1.62 4.51
CA ALA A 153 -5.13 -2.49 4.62
C ALA A 153 -5.34 -3.51 5.74
N SER A 154 -5.03 -4.77 5.45
CA SER A 154 -4.98 -5.86 6.43
C SER A 154 -3.55 -6.30 6.64
N LEU A 155 -3.17 -6.40 7.90
CA LEU A 155 -1.95 -7.03 8.36
C LEU A 155 -2.22 -8.44 8.91
N ALA A 156 -3.45 -8.96 8.72
CA ALA A 156 -3.81 -10.32 9.08
C ALA A 156 -3.42 -11.31 7.99
N GLU A 157 -2.93 -12.49 8.38
CA GLU A 157 -2.57 -13.58 7.45
C GLU A 157 -3.78 -14.38 6.96
N THR A 158 -5.00 -13.98 7.36
CA THR A 158 -6.26 -14.60 6.95
C THR A 158 -7.15 -13.56 6.29
N THR A 159 -7.89 -13.98 5.25
CA THR A 159 -8.86 -13.13 4.58
C THR A 159 -10.04 -12.85 5.49
N TRP A 160 -10.45 -11.58 5.55
CA TRP A 160 -11.69 -11.18 6.19
C TRP A 160 -12.81 -11.15 5.16
N HIS A 161 -13.81 -12.01 5.33
CA HIS A 161 -15.05 -11.94 4.57
C HIS A 161 -16.11 -11.18 5.37
N ASP A 162 -17.04 -10.55 4.65
CA ASP A 162 -18.17 -9.84 5.25
C ASP A 162 -17.79 -8.80 6.33
N TYR A 163 -16.61 -8.19 6.19
CA TYR A 163 -16.12 -7.19 7.14
C TYR A 163 -16.89 -5.88 6.94
N THR A 164 -17.71 -5.48 7.91
CA THR A 164 -18.46 -4.22 7.80
C THR A 164 -17.56 -3.02 8.11
N LEU A 165 -17.49 -2.07 7.19
CA LEU A 165 -16.66 -0.88 7.31
C LEU A 165 -17.46 0.37 6.93
N GLY A 166 -17.19 1.50 7.60
CA GLY A 166 -17.79 2.79 7.26
C GLY A 166 -17.29 3.36 5.93
N PHE A 167 -18.16 4.07 5.22
CA PHE A 167 -17.87 4.77 3.96
C PHE A 167 -18.36 6.23 4.03
N PRO A 168 -17.64 7.20 3.44
CA PRO A 168 -17.95 8.62 3.52
C PRO A 168 -19.22 9.03 2.75
N GLY A 169 -19.79 8.12 1.94
CA GLY A 169 -21.08 8.32 1.30
C GLY A 169 -21.71 6.99 0.88
N ALA A 170 -23.04 6.98 0.80
CA ALA A 170 -23.81 5.83 0.31
C ALA A 170 -23.67 5.66 -1.21
N GLY A 171 -24.08 4.48 -1.70
CA GLY A 171 -24.11 4.12 -3.12
C GLY A 171 -22.94 3.23 -3.55
N ASP A 172 -22.68 3.19 -4.85
CA ASP A 172 -21.66 2.30 -5.43
C ASP A 172 -20.23 2.81 -5.20
N TRP A 173 -19.35 1.88 -4.85
CA TRP A 173 -17.92 2.08 -4.65
C TRP A 173 -17.15 1.02 -5.42
N ARG A 174 -16.38 1.43 -6.41
CA ARG A 174 -15.59 0.51 -7.23
C ARG A 174 -14.31 0.11 -6.52
N GLU A 175 -14.01 -1.18 -6.47
CA GLU A 175 -12.68 -1.67 -6.09
C GLU A 175 -11.72 -1.37 -7.27
N VAL A 176 -11.00 -0.25 -7.18
CA VAL A 176 -10.10 0.24 -8.23
C VAL A 176 -8.69 -0.33 -8.13
N PHE A 177 -8.37 -0.95 -6.99
CA PHE A 177 -7.08 -1.60 -6.78
C PHE A 177 -7.19 -2.69 -5.73
N ASN A 178 -6.52 -3.82 -5.98
CA ASN A 178 -6.44 -4.95 -5.06
C ASN A 178 -5.05 -5.59 -5.16
N ALA A 179 -4.28 -5.52 -4.07
CA ALA A 179 -2.91 -6.04 -4.04
C ALA A 179 -2.82 -7.56 -4.19
N ASP A 180 -3.88 -8.30 -3.88
CA ASP A 180 -3.90 -9.76 -3.94
C ASP A 180 -3.83 -10.27 -5.39
N VAL A 181 -4.23 -9.45 -6.37
CA VAL A 181 -4.14 -9.75 -7.82
C VAL A 181 -2.70 -10.05 -8.26
N TYR A 182 -1.70 -9.49 -7.58
CA TYR A 182 -0.29 -9.53 -7.98
C TYR A 182 0.49 -10.67 -7.33
N ASP A 183 -0.15 -11.58 -6.59
CA ASP A 183 0.52 -12.81 -6.17
C ASP A 183 0.46 -13.84 -7.29
N HIS A 184 1.62 -14.17 -7.86
CA HIS A 184 1.68 -14.98 -9.07
C HIS A 184 0.80 -14.39 -10.17
N TRP A 185 1.01 -13.12 -10.50
CA TRP A 185 0.13 -12.32 -11.34
C TRP A 185 -0.20 -13.05 -12.66
N VAL A 186 -1.47 -13.19 -13.06
CA VAL A 186 -2.69 -12.86 -12.29
C VAL A 186 -2.99 -13.96 -11.27
N ASN A 187 -3.22 -13.58 -10.00
CA ASN A 187 -3.57 -14.52 -8.95
C ASN A 187 -4.88 -15.28 -9.27
N PRO A 188 -4.85 -16.62 -9.47
CA PRO A 188 -6.04 -17.40 -9.80
C PRO A 188 -7.00 -17.56 -8.61
N TRP A 189 -6.53 -17.30 -7.38
CA TRP A 189 -7.30 -17.39 -6.14
C TRP A 189 -7.53 -16.02 -5.51
N VAL A 190 -7.55 -14.97 -6.34
CA VAL A 190 -7.73 -13.61 -5.87
C VAL A 190 -8.99 -13.50 -5.02
N THR A 191 -8.83 -12.94 -3.83
CA THR A 191 -9.93 -12.55 -2.96
C THR A 191 -10.19 -11.07 -3.12
N GLY A 192 -11.45 -10.65 -3.19
CA GLY A 192 -11.80 -9.26 -3.47
C GLY A 192 -13.29 -9.05 -3.55
N ASN A 193 -13.71 -7.88 -4.03
CA ASN A 193 -15.09 -7.44 -3.96
C ASN A 193 -15.81 -7.48 -5.32
N GLY A 194 -15.42 -8.36 -6.25
CA GLY A 194 -16.16 -8.57 -7.50
C GLY A 194 -16.39 -7.29 -8.32
N SER A 195 -15.39 -6.38 -8.37
CA SER A 195 -15.36 -5.03 -8.96
C SER A 195 -15.82 -3.86 -8.08
N GLY A 196 -16.50 -4.10 -6.96
CA GLY A 196 -16.95 -3.03 -6.07
C GLY A 196 -18.01 -3.46 -5.07
N VAL A 197 -18.40 -2.53 -4.20
CA VAL A 197 -19.42 -2.74 -3.17
C VAL A 197 -20.47 -1.65 -3.23
N HIS A 198 -21.66 -1.95 -2.70
CA HIS A 198 -22.72 -0.97 -2.52
C HIS A 198 -22.83 -0.63 -1.03
N ALA A 199 -22.63 0.65 -0.68
CA ALA A 199 -22.72 1.14 0.69
C ALA A 199 -24.17 1.56 1.01
N ASP A 200 -24.95 0.62 1.54
CA ASP A 200 -26.35 0.77 1.95
C ASP A 200 -26.58 0.58 3.46
N GLY A 201 -25.51 0.25 4.20
CA GLY A 201 -25.57 0.02 5.64
C GLY A 201 -25.68 1.33 6.45
N ALA A 202 -26.07 1.17 7.71
CA ALA A 202 -26.19 2.28 8.67
C ALA A 202 -24.83 2.98 8.92
N PRO A 203 -24.83 4.22 9.45
CA PRO A 203 -23.61 4.92 9.84
C PRO A 203 -22.71 4.06 10.74
N LEU A 204 -21.42 4.04 10.46
CA LEU A 204 -20.43 3.23 11.17
C LEU A 204 -19.06 3.93 11.18
N HIS A 205 -18.26 3.74 12.24
CA HIS A 205 -16.92 4.32 12.40
C HIS A 205 -16.89 5.86 12.22
N GLY A 206 -17.98 6.55 12.57
CA GLY A 206 -18.12 8.00 12.40
C GLY A 206 -18.35 8.45 10.95
N LEU A 207 -18.70 7.53 10.04
CA LEU A 207 -19.02 7.79 8.64
C LEU A 207 -20.51 7.54 8.35
N PRO A 208 -21.11 8.22 7.35
CA PRO A 208 -22.56 8.25 7.14
C PRO A 208 -23.16 6.96 6.57
N ALA A 209 -22.37 6.09 5.95
CA ALA A 209 -22.82 4.81 5.40
C ALA A 209 -21.85 3.68 5.77
N SER A 210 -22.22 2.43 5.51
CA SER A 210 -21.33 1.29 5.61
C SER A 210 -21.58 0.24 4.53
N ALA A 211 -20.60 -0.62 4.30
CA ALA A 211 -20.72 -1.77 3.41
C ALA A 211 -19.99 -2.98 4.01
N ARG A 212 -20.42 -4.19 3.64
CA ARG A 212 -19.65 -5.41 3.87
C ARG A 212 -18.62 -5.55 2.76
N ILE A 213 -17.37 -5.74 3.13
CA ILE A 213 -16.26 -5.91 2.19
C ILE A 213 -15.48 -7.19 2.48
N THR A 214 -14.84 -7.73 1.45
CA THR A 214 -13.77 -8.72 1.58
C THR A 214 -12.43 -7.98 1.65
N ILE A 215 -11.60 -8.31 2.64
CA ILE A 215 -10.25 -7.77 2.80
C ILE A 215 -9.26 -8.94 2.68
N PRO A 216 -8.43 -8.99 1.63
CA PRO A 216 -7.46 -10.08 1.44
C PRO A 216 -6.46 -10.20 2.60
N ALA A 217 -5.98 -11.42 2.83
CA ALA A 217 -4.87 -11.68 3.75
C ALA A 217 -3.62 -10.90 3.34
N ASN A 218 -3.01 -10.17 4.29
CA ASN A 218 -1.86 -9.28 4.03
C ASN A 218 -2.04 -8.46 2.75
N GLY A 219 -3.22 -7.84 2.63
CA GLY A 219 -3.64 -7.14 1.42
C GLY A 219 -3.94 -5.67 1.66
N ILE A 220 -3.99 -4.93 0.55
CA ILE A 220 -4.54 -3.57 0.50
C ILE A 220 -5.54 -3.51 -0.65
N VAL A 221 -6.73 -2.98 -0.37
CA VAL A 221 -7.77 -2.70 -1.36
C VAL A 221 -8.10 -1.22 -1.33
N VAL A 222 -8.42 -0.67 -2.50
CA VAL A 222 -8.77 0.74 -2.68
C VAL A 222 -10.12 0.84 -3.37
N PHE A 223 -11.01 1.62 -2.77
CA PHE A 223 -12.33 1.93 -3.31
C PHE A 223 -12.42 3.39 -3.71
N ALA A 224 -13.05 3.66 -4.86
CA ALA A 224 -13.34 5.01 -5.34
C ALA A 224 -14.73 5.07 -5.99
N ARG A 225 -15.31 6.26 -6.12
CA ARG A 225 -16.58 6.50 -6.82
C ARG A 225 -16.38 6.61 -8.34
#